data_AF-A0A7V3Y269-F1
#
_entry.id   AF-A0A7V3Y269-F1
#
_cell.length_a   1.000
_cell.length_b   1.000
_cell.length_c   1.000
_cell.angle_alpha   90.00
_cell.angle_beta   90.00
_cell.angle_gamma   90.00
#
_symmetry.space_group_name_H-M   'P 1'
#
loop_
_entity.id
_entity.type
_entity.pdbx_description
1 polymer ?
#
loop_
_entity_poly.entity_id
_entity_poly.type
_entity_poly.pdbx_seq_one_letter_code
_entity_poly.pdbx_strand_id
1 'polypeptide(L)'
;MKKILWIICIVTIALYAYTTHAQQKNEPKAQPQSKSIGDGYGTVKWGSTYNDVKPNVQGRIAFTDEKRIIVSKDGELEYRYGFFYPEINQEANQQPKLFYVVIQFPYISLDDAKKKMEEKYGPPTGESMKNNQGAYIWDSESTAVIMWVDSYEKKPFCRKITYLSKVMAKDINAYHNLVFSKKEQEILKQLKP
;
A
#
# COMPACT_ATOMS: atom_id res chain seq x y z
N MET A 1 14.63 -37.90 -65.81
CA MET A 1 15.56 -37.01 -65.08
C MET A 1 15.86 -35.79 -65.95
N LYS A 2 15.82 -34.57 -65.38
CA LYS A 2 15.69 -33.25 -66.06
C LYS A 2 14.23 -33.04 -66.55
N LYS A 3 13.53 -31.91 -66.39
CA LYS A 3 13.93 -30.49 -66.39
C LYS A 3 12.99 -29.62 -65.54
N ILE A 4 13.53 -28.48 -65.12
CA ILE A 4 12.91 -27.29 -64.53
C ILE A 4 11.74 -26.79 -65.40
N LEU A 5 10.64 -26.37 -64.77
CA LEU A 5 9.78 -25.32 -65.36
C LEU A 5 9.22 -24.41 -64.27
N TRP A 6 9.63 -23.15 -64.36
CA TRP A 6 9.13 -22.02 -63.61
C TRP A 6 7.69 -21.70 -64.01
N ILE A 7 6.83 -21.41 -63.04
CA ILE A 7 5.62 -20.61 -63.28
C ILE A 7 5.70 -19.42 -62.32
N ILE A 8 6.11 -18.29 -62.88
CA ILE A 8 5.96 -16.96 -62.28
C ILE A 8 4.53 -16.54 -62.56
N CYS A 9 3.71 -16.40 -61.51
CA CYS A 9 2.47 -15.62 -61.57
C CYS A 9 2.68 -14.29 -60.84
N ILE A 10 2.67 -13.24 -61.64
CA ILE A 10 2.57 -11.82 -61.29
C ILE A 10 1.18 -11.57 -60.69
N VAL A 11 1.10 -10.97 -59.49
CA VAL A 11 0.12 -9.91 -59.17
C VAL A 11 0.69 -9.02 -58.05
N THR A 12 1.19 -7.85 -58.45
CA THR A 12 1.27 -6.64 -57.63
C THR A 12 -0.11 -6.01 -57.48
N ILE A 13 -0.40 -5.42 -56.31
CA ILE A 13 -1.47 -4.47 -55.88
C ILE A 13 -1.86 -4.92 -54.46
N ALA A 14 -1.90 -4.11 -53.39
CA ALA A 14 -1.63 -2.71 -53.15
C ALA A 14 -1.67 -2.47 -51.62
N LEU A 15 -1.45 -1.20 -51.26
CA LEU A 15 -1.84 -0.53 -50.02
C LEU A 15 -0.78 -0.48 -48.92
N TYR A 16 0.07 0.53 -49.08
CA TYR A 16 0.52 1.38 -48.00
C TYR A 16 -0.64 1.68 -47.04
N ALA A 17 -0.57 1.12 -45.82
CA ALA A 17 -1.37 1.55 -44.70
C ALA A 17 -0.44 2.23 -43.68
N TYR A 18 -0.74 3.51 -43.48
CA TYR A 18 -0.20 4.46 -42.51
C TYR A 18 0.22 3.83 -41.18
N THR A 19 1.48 4.02 -40.79
CA THR A 19 1.90 3.96 -39.39
C THR A 19 1.48 5.26 -38.71
N THR A 20 0.26 5.33 -38.18
CA THR A 20 -0.06 6.30 -37.14
C THR A 20 0.55 5.79 -35.83
N HIS A 21 1.55 6.50 -35.32
CA HIS A 21 1.98 6.35 -33.93
C HIS A 21 0.85 6.82 -33.01
N ALA A 22 -0.06 5.90 -32.66
CA ALA A 22 -0.94 6.09 -31.54
C ALA A 22 -0.09 6.07 -30.26
N GLN A 23 0.18 7.25 -29.70
CA GLN A 23 0.62 7.38 -28.32
C GLN A 23 -0.44 6.71 -27.43
N GLN A 24 -0.14 5.51 -26.94
CA GLN A 24 -0.90 4.90 -25.85
C GLN A 24 -0.71 5.78 -24.61
N LYS A 25 -1.71 6.64 -24.39
CA LYS A 25 -1.96 7.30 -23.13
C LYS A 25 -2.19 6.18 -22.11
N ASN A 26 -1.23 5.98 -21.21
CA ASN A 26 -1.37 5.06 -20.08
C ASN A 26 -2.50 5.60 -19.19
N GLU A 27 -3.73 5.15 -19.43
CA GLU A 27 -4.79 5.24 -18.45
C GLU A 27 -4.43 4.30 -17.29
N PRO A 28 -4.49 4.77 -16.03
CA PRO A 28 -4.27 3.89 -14.89
C PRO A 28 -5.37 2.82 -14.90
N LYS A 29 -5.00 1.57 -15.21
CA LYS A 29 -5.87 0.41 -15.03
C LYS A 29 -6.37 0.41 -13.58
N ALA A 30 -7.67 0.36 -13.39
CA ALA A 30 -8.29 0.20 -12.08
C ALA A 30 -7.68 -1.05 -11.41
N GLN A 31 -6.97 -0.85 -10.30
CA GLN A 31 -6.42 -1.96 -9.52
C GLN A 31 -7.60 -2.77 -8.95
N PRO A 32 -7.52 -4.11 -8.98
CA PRO A 32 -8.54 -4.95 -8.37
C PRO A 32 -8.72 -4.59 -6.88
N GLN A 33 -9.93 -4.67 -6.35
CA GLN A 33 -10.22 -4.38 -4.94
C GLN A 33 -10.60 -5.66 -4.19
N SER A 34 -10.06 -5.85 -2.99
CA SER A 34 -10.45 -6.94 -2.08
C SER A 34 -11.75 -6.59 -1.36
N LYS A 35 -12.66 -7.55 -1.28
CA LYS A 35 -14.01 -7.38 -0.71
C LYS A 35 -14.10 -7.67 0.80
N SER A 36 -13.08 -8.24 1.44
CA SER A 36 -13.16 -8.73 2.84
C SER A 36 -12.32 -7.96 3.86
N ILE A 37 -11.69 -6.85 3.48
CA ILE A 37 -10.92 -6.01 4.41
C ILE A 37 -11.88 -5.06 5.12
N GLY A 38 -12.01 -5.20 6.45
CA GLY A 38 -12.85 -4.33 7.28
C GLY A 38 -12.30 -2.91 7.47
N ASP A 39 -13.14 -2.03 8.02
CA ASP A 39 -12.85 -0.60 8.23
C ASP A 39 -12.02 -0.31 9.48
N GLY A 40 -10.90 -1.00 9.63
CA GLY A 40 -10.09 -0.93 10.84
C GLY A 40 -9.03 -2.01 10.95
N TYR A 41 -8.57 -2.21 12.18
CA TYR A 41 -7.67 -3.30 12.54
C TYR A 41 -8.17 -4.01 13.80
N GLY A 42 -8.47 -5.30 13.71
CA GLY A 42 -9.00 -6.06 14.83
C GLY A 42 -10.32 -5.47 15.31
N THR A 43 -10.33 -4.94 16.54
CA THR A 43 -11.49 -4.32 17.20
C THR A 43 -11.56 -2.80 17.02
N VAL A 44 -10.49 -2.16 16.52
CA VAL A 44 -10.42 -0.70 16.39
C VAL A 44 -10.78 -0.26 14.97
N LYS A 45 -11.51 0.86 14.86
CA LYS A 45 -11.97 1.42 13.57
C LYS A 45 -11.15 2.62 13.15
N TRP A 46 -11.09 2.87 11.84
CA TRP A 46 -10.48 4.09 11.33
C TRP A 46 -11.22 5.34 11.80
N GLY A 47 -10.47 6.39 12.10
CA GLY A 47 -11.01 7.65 12.60
C GLY A 47 -11.39 7.66 14.09
N SER A 48 -11.37 6.51 14.78
CA SER A 48 -11.60 6.43 16.23
C SER A 48 -10.59 7.27 17.00
N THR A 49 -11.03 7.85 18.12
CA THR A 49 -10.18 8.71 18.93
C THR A 49 -9.15 7.91 19.72
N TYR A 50 -8.10 8.55 20.20
CA TYR A 50 -7.11 7.93 21.08
C TYR A 50 -7.75 7.23 22.30
N ASN A 51 -8.73 7.86 22.94
CA ASN A 51 -9.39 7.32 24.12
C ASN A 51 -10.25 6.09 23.81
N ASP A 52 -10.84 6.03 22.61
CA ASP A 52 -11.60 4.85 22.16
C ASP A 52 -10.67 3.69 21.78
N VAL A 53 -9.48 3.99 21.24
CA VAL A 53 -8.52 3.00 20.76
C VAL A 53 -7.71 2.39 21.89
N LYS A 54 -7.24 3.19 22.85
CA LYS A 54 -6.37 2.77 23.95
C LYS A 54 -6.85 1.51 24.71
N PRO A 55 -8.13 1.35 25.08
CA PRO A 55 -8.60 0.14 25.77
C PRO A 55 -8.74 -1.09 24.85
N ASN A 56 -8.68 -0.90 23.53
CA ASN A 56 -8.95 -1.92 22.52
C ASN A 56 -7.69 -2.34 21.74
N VAL A 57 -6.50 -1.86 22.14
CA VAL A 57 -5.24 -2.27 21.51
C VAL A 57 -4.91 -3.73 21.82
N GLN A 58 -4.23 -4.40 20.88
CA GLN A 58 -3.75 -5.76 21.07
C GLN A 58 -2.48 -5.76 21.92
N GLY A 59 -2.34 -6.74 22.82
CA GLY A 59 -1.18 -6.86 23.70
C GLY A 59 -1.12 -5.81 24.81
N ARG A 60 0.04 -5.72 25.47
CA ARG A 60 0.31 -4.80 26.57
C ARG A 60 0.92 -3.51 26.05
N ILE A 61 0.39 -2.37 26.47
CA ILE A 61 0.94 -1.05 26.11
C ILE A 61 2.37 -0.94 26.66
N ALA A 62 3.31 -0.66 25.77
CA ALA A 62 4.72 -0.46 26.08
C ALA A 62 5.12 1.01 26.04
N PHE A 63 4.46 1.81 25.18
CA PHE A 63 4.72 3.25 25.05
C PHE A 63 3.50 3.98 24.49
N THR A 64 3.33 5.25 24.85
CA THR A 64 2.28 6.12 24.31
C THR A 64 2.78 7.56 24.13
N ASP A 65 2.44 8.15 22.99
CA ASP A 65 2.36 9.59 22.76
C ASP A 65 0.91 9.88 22.35
N GLU A 66 0.17 10.56 23.21
CA GLU A 66 -1.28 10.73 23.09
C GLU A 66 -1.71 11.37 21.77
N LYS A 67 -0.84 12.16 21.13
CA LYS A 67 -1.15 12.82 19.85
C LYS A 67 -0.77 11.99 18.64
N ARG A 68 0.13 11.01 18.77
CA ARG A 68 0.84 10.42 17.63
C ARG A 68 0.78 8.91 17.58
N ILE A 69 1.01 8.22 18.70
CA ILE A 69 1.22 6.77 18.65
C ILE A 69 0.90 6.05 19.96
N ILE A 70 0.31 4.86 19.86
CA ILE A 70 0.37 3.83 20.91
C ILE A 70 1.23 2.70 20.39
N VAL A 71 2.19 2.26 21.20
CA VAL A 71 2.98 1.05 20.96
C VAL A 71 2.58 0.00 21.99
N SER A 72 2.17 -1.17 21.53
CA SER A 72 1.86 -2.31 22.39
C SER A 72 2.59 -3.57 21.91
N LYS A 73 2.78 -4.52 22.81
CA LYS A 73 3.51 -5.76 22.55
C LYS A 73 2.71 -6.99 23.00
N ASP A 74 2.74 -8.03 22.18
CA ASP A 74 2.20 -9.35 22.50
C ASP A 74 3.25 -10.41 22.15
N GLY A 75 3.96 -10.88 23.18
CA GLY A 75 5.18 -11.67 22.99
C GLY A 75 6.21 -10.91 22.14
N GLU A 76 6.56 -11.50 21.01
CA GLU A 76 7.51 -10.95 20.04
C GLU A 76 6.88 -9.98 19.01
N LEU A 77 5.54 -9.84 19.03
CA LEU A 77 4.84 -8.92 18.13
C LEU A 77 4.81 -7.53 18.73
N GLU A 78 5.14 -6.53 17.92
CA GLU A 78 4.95 -5.13 18.25
C GLU A 78 3.88 -4.51 17.34
N TYR A 79 2.89 -3.87 17.97
CA TYR A 79 1.85 -3.12 17.29
C TYR A 79 2.09 -1.63 17.48
N ARG A 80 1.96 -0.86 16.40
CA ARG A 80 2.06 0.60 16.41
C ARG A 80 0.78 1.18 15.83
N TYR A 81 -0.04 1.77 16.69
CA TYR A 81 -1.29 2.45 16.34
C TYR A 81 -1.00 3.93 16.16
N GLY A 82 -1.11 4.42 14.93
CA GLY A 82 -0.77 5.78 14.58
C GLY A 82 -1.98 6.69 14.46
N PHE A 83 -1.86 7.87 15.06
CA PHE A 83 -2.92 8.86 15.13
C PHE A 83 -2.55 10.10 14.32
N PHE A 84 -3.54 10.62 13.61
CA PHE A 84 -3.46 11.89 12.93
C PHE A 84 -4.05 12.97 13.82
N TYR A 85 -3.26 14.01 14.07
CA TYR A 85 -3.64 15.17 14.84
C TYR A 85 -3.06 16.40 14.15
N PRO A 86 -3.88 17.20 13.43
CA PRO A 86 -3.38 18.40 12.78
C PRO A 86 -3.06 19.46 13.85
N GLU A 87 -1.83 19.98 13.81
CA GLU A 87 -1.34 20.91 14.82
C GLU A 87 -1.74 22.37 14.51
N ILE A 88 -2.23 22.66 13.29
CA ILE A 88 -2.69 23.99 12.86
C ILE A 88 -4.21 24.05 12.97
N ASN A 89 -4.74 25.20 13.40
CA ASN A 89 -6.17 25.45 13.62
C ASN A 89 -6.78 24.46 14.63
N GLN A 90 -6.12 24.31 15.78
CA GLN A 90 -6.60 23.46 16.86
C GLN A 90 -7.95 23.97 17.37
N GLU A 91 -9.00 23.19 17.14
CA GLU A 91 -10.27 23.39 17.82
C GLU A 91 -10.15 22.87 19.26
N ALA A 92 -10.82 23.52 20.21
CA ALA A 92 -10.69 23.25 21.64
C ALA A 92 -10.97 21.79 22.06
N ASN A 93 -11.64 21.01 21.21
CA ASN A 93 -11.99 19.61 21.45
C ASN A 93 -11.45 18.63 20.39
N GLN A 94 -10.47 19.06 19.60
CA GLN A 94 -9.89 18.19 18.57
C GLN A 94 -9.15 17.02 19.22
N GLN A 95 -9.47 15.79 18.79
CA GLN A 95 -8.83 14.58 19.27
C GLN A 95 -8.04 13.87 18.17
N PRO A 96 -6.90 13.23 18.52
CA PRO A 96 -6.12 12.41 17.60
C PRO A 96 -6.95 11.24 17.08
N LYS A 97 -6.93 11.02 15.77
CA LYS A 97 -7.74 10.00 15.08
C LYS A 97 -6.87 8.89 14.49
N LEU A 98 -7.20 7.63 14.76
CA LEU A 98 -6.47 6.48 14.25
C LEU A 98 -6.51 6.43 12.72
N PHE A 99 -5.35 6.31 12.08
CA PHE A 99 -5.27 6.19 10.62
C PHE A 99 -4.36 5.08 10.11
N TYR A 100 -3.51 4.50 10.96
CA TYR A 100 -2.74 3.32 10.59
C TYR A 100 -2.44 2.40 11.76
N VAL A 101 -2.20 1.14 11.45
CA VAL A 101 -1.61 0.16 12.37
C VAL A 101 -0.47 -0.57 11.69
N VAL A 102 0.71 -0.59 12.31
CA VAL A 102 1.82 -1.46 11.88
C VAL A 102 1.92 -2.64 12.83
N ILE A 103 2.03 -3.84 12.29
CA ILE A 103 2.45 -5.05 13.00
C ILE A 103 3.88 -5.34 12.59
N GLN A 104 4.78 -5.39 13.55
CA GLN A 104 6.18 -5.76 13.37
C GLN A 104 6.46 -7.07 14.11
N PHE A 105 7.24 -7.93 13.48
CA PHE A 105 7.57 -9.27 13.97
C PHE A 105 9.06 -9.55 13.74
N PRO A 106 9.67 -10.44 14.53
CA PRO A 106 10.98 -10.99 14.21
C PRO A 106 10.82 -11.91 13.00
N TYR A 107 11.30 -11.46 11.83
CA TYR A 107 11.50 -12.22 10.59
C TYR A 107 10.61 -13.46 10.41
N ILE A 108 9.46 -13.30 9.75
CA ILE A 108 8.58 -14.42 9.40
C ILE A 108 8.86 -14.84 7.96
N SER A 109 8.79 -16.14 7.65
CA SER A 109 8.88 -16.62 6.27
C SER A 109 7.84 -15.92 5.39
N LEU A 110 8.22 -15.58 4.16
CA LEU A 110 7.27 -14.94 3.24
C LEU A 110 6.05 -15.84 2.99
N ASP A 111 6.28 -17.14 2.79
CA ASP A 111 5.23 -18.08 2.41
C ASP A 111 4.16 -18.23 3.49
N ASP A 112 4.58 -18.36 4.77
CA ASP A 112 3.63 -18.50 5.87
C ASP A 112 2.82 -17.21 6.10
N ALA A 113 3.48 -16.06 6.03
CA ALA A 113 2.82 -14.76 6.17
C ALA A 113 1.84 -14.53 5.01
N LYS A 114 2.27 -14.76 3.77
CA LYS A 114 1.45 -14.59 2.57
C LYS A 114 0.25 -15.51 2.61
N LYS A 115 0.43 -16.79 2.92
CA LYS A 115 -0.66 -17.76 3.02
C LYS A 115 -1.74 -17.30 4.01
N LYS A 116 -1.35 -16.86 5.21
CA LYS A 116 -2.31 -16.33 6.21
C LYS A 116 -3.05 -15.09 5.72
N MET A 117 -2.36 -14.20 4.99
CA MET A 117 -2.99 -13.00 4.43
C MET A 117 -3.95 -13.36 3.30
N GLU A 118 -3.61 -14.34 2.46
CA GLU A 118 -4.48 -14.82 1.38
C GLU A 118 -5.71 -15.57 1.90
N GLU A 119 -5.55 -16.38 2.94
CA GLU A 119 -6.68 -17.02 3.64
C GLU A 119 -7.65 -16.00 4.22
N LYS A 120 -7.14 -14.86 4.70
CA LYS A 120 -7.96 -13.81 5.32
C LYS A 120 -8.59 -12.84 4.32
N TYR A 121 -7.84 -12.44 3.29
CA TYR A 121 -8.21 -11.32 2.41
C TYR A 121 -8.35 -11.70 0.93
N GLY A 122 -8.16 -12.96 0.58
CA GLY A 122 -8.04 -13.42 -0.81
C GLY A 122 -6.68 -13.10 -1.42
N PRO A 123 -6.47 -13.32 -2.73
CA PRO A 123 -5.20 -13.02 -3.39
C PRO A 123 -4.87 -11.51 -3.31
N PRO A 124 -3.57 -11.14 -3.32
CA PRO A 124 -3.16 -9.73 -3.32
C PRO A 124 -3.68 -9.01 -4.57
N THR A 125 -4.05 -7.75 -4.39
CA THR A 125 -4.54 -6.88 -5.46
C THR A 125 -3.42 -6.15 -6.21
N GLY A 126 -2.22 -6.10 -5.63
CA GLY A 126 -1.04 -5.55 -6.27
C GLY A 126 0.25 -6.05 -5.62
N GLU A 127 1.37 -5.88 -6.32
CA GLU A 127 2.70 -6.20 -5.81
C GLU A 127 3.77 -5.30 -6.43
N SER A 128 4.91 -5.20 -5.75
CA SER A 128 6.09 -4.43 -6.18
C SER A 128 7.39 -5.23 -6.04
N MET A 129 7.28 -6.56 -6.07
CA MET A 129 8.39 -7.47 -5.78
C MET A 129 9.52 -7.37 -6.83
N LYS A 130 10.74 -7.16 -6.36
CA LYS A 130 11.98 -7.20 -7.14
C LYS A 130 13.13 -7.69 -6.27
N ASN A 131 13.90 -8.67 -6.73
CA ASN A 131 15.07 -9.21 -6.02
C ASN A 131 14.77 -9.61 -4.55
N ASN A 132 13.66 -10.32 -4.31
CA ASN A 132 13.20 -10.76 -2.98
C ASN A 132 12.89 -9.61 -2.00
N GLN A 133 12.64 -8.41 -2.51
CA GLN A 133 12.25 -7.23 -1.72
C GLN A 133 11.05 -6.55 -2.38
N GLY A 134 10.28 -5.80 -1.59
CA GLY A 134 9.13 -5.03 -2.08
C GLY A 134 7.93 -5.19 -1.17
N ALA A 135 6.75 -5.29 -1.77
CA ALA A 135 5.52 -5.47 -1.02
C ALA A 135 4.46 -6.23 -1.81
N TYR A 136 3.60 -6.93 -1.07
CA TYR A 136 2.29 -7.38 -1.51
C TYR A 136 1.23 -6.46 -0.92
N ILE A 137 0.21 -6.13 -1.72
CA ILE A 137 -0.80 -5.14 -1.40
C ILE A 137 -2.17 -5.80 -1.51
N TRP A 138 -3.00 -5.59 -0.50
CA TRP A 138 -4.43 -5.83 -0.54
C TRP A 138 -5.13 -4.50 -0.35
N ASP A 139 -5.79 -4.03 -1.40
CA ASP A 139 -6.46 -2.75 -1.42
C ASP A 139 -7.97 -2.95 -1.43
N SER A 140 -8.69 -2.30 -0.51
CA SER A 140 -10.15 -2.19 -0.53
C SER A 140 -10.55 -0.72 -0.73
N GLU A 141 -11.84 -0.41 -0.66
CA GLU A 141 -12.32 0.97 -0.76
C GLU A 141 -11.79 1.84 0.40
N SER A 142 -11.87 1.33 1.62
CA SER A 142 -11.58 2.07 2.85
C SER A 142 -10.19 1.81 3.43
N THR A 143 -9.57 0.67 3.09
CA THR A 143 -8.35 0.18 3.75
C THR A 143 -7.34 -0.36 2.75
N ALA A 144 -6.08 0.00 2.93
CA ALA A 144 -4.96 -0.65 2.26
C ALA A 144 -4.15 -1.46 3.28
N VAL A 145 -3.84 -2.70 2.93
CA VAL A 145 -2.98 -3.58 3.72
C VAL A 145 -1.74 -3.90 2.92
N ILE A 146 -0.58 -3.58 3.48
CA ILE A 146 0.71 -3.70 2.81
C ILE A 146 1.59 -4.64 3.62
N MET A 147 1.90 -5.79 3.02
CA MET A 147 2.87 -6.73 3.57
C MET A 147 4.24 -6.40 2.97
N TRP A 148 5.15 -5.90 3.81
CA TRP A 148 6.48 -5.50 3.39
C TRP A 148 7.42 -6.71 3.43
N VAL A 149 8.09 -6.93 2.30
CA VAL A 149 9.01 -8.03 2.10
C VAL A 149 10.42 -7.47 1.95
N ASP A 150 11.36 -8.10 2.63
CA ASP A 150 12.77 -7.75 2.56
C ASP A 150 13.60 -9.03 2.39
N SER A 151 14.87 -8.89 2.03
CA SER A 151 15.75 -10.00 1.65
C SER A 151 16.86 -10.16 2.67
N TYR A 152 16.93 -11.35 3.30
CA TYR A 152 17.96 -11.70 4.27
C TYR A 152 18.60 -13.00 3.80
N GLU A 153 19.92 -13.01 3.67
CA GLU A 153 20.66 -14.15 3.09
C GLU A 153 20.09 -14.61 1.72
N LYS A 154 19.68 -13.64 0.90
CA LYS A 154 19.03 -13.84 -0.41
C LYS A 154 17.67 -14.55 -0.35
N LYS A 155 17.05 -14.70 0.81
CA LYS A 155 15.71 -15.28 0.99
C LYS A 155 14.71 -14.18 1.34
N PRO A 156 13.48 -14.19 0.78
CA PRO A 156 12.46 -13.23 1.12
C PRO A 156 11.88 -13.56 2.51
N PHE A 157 11.74 -12.54 3.33
CA PHE A 157 11.05 -12.62 4.60
C PHE A 157 10.07 -11.46 4.72
N CYS A 158 8.99 -11.71 5.43
CA CYS A 158 8.07 -10.67 5.80
C CYS A 158 8.70 -9.86 6.95
N ARG A 159 8.75 -8.53 6.79
CA ARG A 159 9.33 -7.61 7.78
C ARG A 159 8.28 -7.00 8.70
N LYS A 160 7.17 -6.57 8.11
CA LYS A 160 6.05 -5.92 8.81
C LYS A 160 4.81 -5.92 7.93
N ILE A 161 3.65 -5.77 8.55
CA ILE A 161 2.38 -5.54 7.84
C ILE A 161 1.86 -4.17 8.27
N THR A 162 1.48 -3.33 7.31
CA THR A 162 0.92 -2.00 7.55
C THR A 162 -0.53 -1.97 7.08
N TYR A 163 -1.43 -1.62 7.98
CA TYR A 163 -2.83 -1.32 7.71
C TYR A 163 -2.99 0.20 7.66
N LEU A 164 -3.61 0.71 6.60
CA LEU A 164 -3.76 2.14 6.34
C LEU A 164 -5.22 2.47 6.04
N SER A 165 -5.70 3.53 6.66
CA SER A 165 -7.00 4.12 6.37
C SER A 165 -6.94 4.99 5.11
N LYS A 166 -7.66 4.58 4.05
CA LYS A 166 -7.84 5.40 2.84
C LYS A 166 -8.83 6.53 3.05
N VAL A 167 -9.76 6.37 3.98
CA VAL A 167 -10.71 7.44 4.35
C VAL A 167 -9.98 8.60 5.04
N MET A 168 -9.05 8.31 5.95
CA MET A 168 -8.23 9.34 6.61
C MET A 168 -7.14 9.91 5.70
N ALA A 169 -6.72 9.19 4.66
CA ALA A 169 -5.70 9.67 3.73
C ALA A 169 -6.09 10.99 3.05
N LYS A 170 -7.39 11.22 2.81
CA LYS A 170 -7.89 12.50 2.26
C LYS A 170 -7.61 13.66 3.22
N ASP A 171 -7.94 13.51 4.49
CA ASP A 171 -7.74 14.55 5.53
C ASP A 171 -6.24 14.84 5.75
N ILE A 172 -5.42 13.77 5.77
CA ILE A 172 -3.96 13.89 5.92
C ILE A 172 -3.36 14.63 4.72
N ASN A 173 -3.79 14.29 3.50
CA ASN A 173 -3.31 14.97 2.29
C ASN A 173 -3.78 16.42 2.23
N ALA A 174 -5.02 16.70 2.65
CA ALA A 174 -5.53 18.06 2.75
C ALA A 174 -4.70 18.90 3.73
N TYR A 175 -4.37 18.33 4.90
CA TYR A 175 -3.49 18.98 5.87
C TYR A 175 -2.06 19.17 5.34
N HIS A 176 -1.50 18.18 4.64
CA HIS A 176 -0.20 18.32 3.98
C HIS A 176 -0.17 19.50 2.98
N ASN A 177 -1.26 19.69 2.22
CA ASN A 177 -1.40 20.81 1.29
C ASN A 177 -1.62 22.16 1.96
N LEU A 178 -2.14 22.16 3.19
CA LEU A 178 -2.30 23.37 4.00
C LEU A 178 -0.96 23.81 4.60
N VAL A 179 -0.16 22.86 5.09
CA VAL A 179 1.09 23.14 5.80
C VAL A 179 2.23 23.51 4.84
N PHE A 180 2.32 22.85 3.69
CA PHE A 180 3.42 23.04 2.75
C PHE A 180 2.97 23.79 1.50
N SER A 181 3.74 24.80 1.10
CA SER A 181 3.59 25.43 -0.20
C SER A 181 3.95 24.46 -1.34
N LYS A 182 3.46 24.72 -2.55
CA LYS A 182 3.79 23.91 -3.74
C LYS A 182 5.30 23.78 -3.96
N LYS A 183 6.07 24.84 -3.70
CA LYS A 183 7.53 24.82 -3.87
C LYS A 183 8.19 23.89 -2.86
N GLU A 184 7.76 23.94 -1.59
CA GLU A 184 8.25 23.03 -0.55
C GLU A 184 7.88 21.58 -0.86
N GLN A 185 6.65 21.32 -1.33
CA GLN A 185 6.23 19.98 -1.74
C GLN A 185 7.10 19.42 -2.87
N GLU A 186 7.45 20.23 -3.87
CA GLU A 186 8.34 19.79 -4.94
C GLU A 186 9.75 19.53 -4.45
N ILE A 187 10.27 20.35 -3.52
CA ILE A 187 11.56 20.09 -2.86
C ILE A 187 11.50 18.76 -2.11
N LEU A 188 10.44 18.50 -1.33
CA LEU A 188 10.26 17.25 -0.58
C LEU A 188 10.24 16.02 -1.50
N LYS A 189 9.65 16.10 -2.69
CA LYS A 189 9.66 15.01 -3.68
C LYS A 189 11.06 14.74 -4.26
N GLN A 190 11.91 15.76 -4.33
CA GLN A 190 13.29 15.66 -4.85
C GLN A 190 14.27 15.15 -3.79
N LEU A 191 13.94 15.31 -2.50
CA LEU A 191 14.64 14.68 -1.38
C LEU A 191 14.33 13.18 -1.37
N LYS A 192 14.79 12.45 -2.40
CA LYS A 192 14.94 11.00 -2.32
C LYS A 192 16.09 10.71 -1.34
N PRO A 193 15.86 10.03 -0.20
CA PRO A 193 16.96 9.40 0.52
C PRO A 193 17.58 8.28 -0.32
#